data_AF-A0A7Y1U9V8-F1
#
_entry.id   AF-A0A7Y1U9V8-F1
#
_cell.length_a   1.000
_cell.length_b   1.000
_cell.length_c   1.000
_cell.angle_alpha   90.00
_cell.angle_beta   90.00
_cell.angle_gamma   90.00
#
_symmetry.space_group_name_H-M   'P 1'
#
loop_
_entity.id
_entity.type
_entity.pdbx_description
1 polymer ?
#
loop_
_entity_poly.entity_id
_entity_poly.type
_entity_poly.pdbx_seq_one_letter_code
_entity_poly.pdbx_strand_id
1 'polypeptide(L)'
;MKITIIGWYGTETIGDRAILAGILQSLKNSYSDIEIKLGSLFPFFSERTLSEDAELYTEFTGMNIPIELFNSKKINELDDALKDSDLLIMGGGPLMHIHPLFMVEYAFKKAKKLGKQTVVMGCGVGPLFKKIHQKSLFNI
;
A
#
# COMPACT_ATOMS: atom_id res chain seq x y z
N MET A 1 -0.60 14.28 7.61
CA MET A 1 -1.46 13.57 6.64
C MET A 1 -1.32 12.08 6.91
N LYS A 2 -2.40 11.36 7.20
CA LYS A 2 -2.33 9.93 7.53
C LYS A 2 -2.64 9.06 6.32
N ILE A 3 -1.71 8.18 5.95
CA ILE A 3 -1.78 7.46 4.68
C ILE A 3 -1.68 5.97 4.95
N THR A 4 -2.65 5.20 4.48
CA THR A 4 -2.56 3.74 4.42
C THR A 4 -2.03 3.34 3.05
N ILE A 5 -0.91 2.62 3.01
CA ILE A 5 -0.39 2.02 1.77
C ILE A 5 -0.59 0.51 1.89
N ILE A 6 -1.30 -0.10 0.96
CA ILE A 6 -1.37 -1.56 0.80
C ILE A 6 -0.65 -1.97 -0.48
N GLY A 7 -0.08 -3.17 -0.49
CA GLY A 7 0.74 -3.61 -1.62
C GLY A 7 1.13 -5.07 -1.54
N TRP A 8 2.03 -5.46 -2.45
CA TRP A 8 2.67 -6.78 -2.46
C TRP A 8 3.92 -6.86 -1.56
N TYR A 9 3.93 -6.02 -0.51
CA TYR A 9 4.95 -6.07 0.54
C TYR A 9 4.84 -7.39 1.31
N GLY A 10 5.98 -7.90 1.77
CA GLY A 10 6.11 -9.22 2.38
C GLY A 10 6.72 -10.28 1.45
N THR A 11 7.12 -9.90 0.24
CA THR A 11 7.98 -10.69 -0.66
C THR A 11 9.30 -9.97 -1.00
N GLU A 12 9.30 -8.64 -0.85
CA GLU A 12 10.45 -7.74 -0.75
C GLU A 12 11.48 -7.88 -1.88
N THR A 13 10.99 -7.89 -3.13
CA THR A 13 11.88 -7.75 -4.26
C THR A 13 12.49 -6.34 -4.29
N ILE A 14 13.63 -6.17 -4.96
CA ILE A 14 14.21 -4.83 -5.19
C ILE A 14 13.19 -3.90 -5.88
N GLY A 15 12.31 -4.47 -6.73
CA GLY A 15 11.24 -3.72 -7.37
C GLY A 15 10.20 -3.18 -6.37
N ASP A 16 9.75 -3.99 -5.42
CA ASP A 16 8.78 -3.56 -4.40
C ASP A 16 9.35 -2.45 -3.50
N ARG A 17 10.62 -2.60 -3.12
CA ARG A 17 11.38 -1.59 -2.35
C ARG A 17 11.51 -0.27 -3.11
N ALA A 18 11.88 -0.33 -4.39
CA ALA A 18 11.99 0.85 -5.23
C ALA A 18 10.64 1.56 -5.44
N ILE A 19 9.54 0.79 -5.58
CA ILE A 19 8.19 1.36 -5.66
C ILE A 19 7.82 2.07 -4.37
N LEU A 20 8.04 1.45 -3.20
CA LEU A 20 7.75 2.08 -1.91
C LEU A 20 8.56 3.36 -1.73
N ALA A 21 9.87 3.32 -1.97
CA ALA A 21 10.75 4.49 -1.92
C ALA A 21 10.25 5.64 -2.82
N GLY A 22 9.86 5.33 -4.06
CA GLY A 22 9.32 6.32 -5.00
C GLY A 22 7.98 6.90 -4.55
N ILE A 23 7.09 6.10 -3.96
CA ILE A 23 5.83 6.57 -3.38
C ILE A 23 6.13 7.53 -2.23
N LEU A 24 6.99 7.16 -1.29
CA LEU A 24 7.35 8.00 -0.13
C LEU A 24 7.94 9.35 -0.58
N GLN A 25 8.84 9.34 -1.57
CA GLN A 25 9.40 10.56 -2.15
C GLN A 25 8.32 11.44 -2.80
N SER A 26 7.41 10.85 -3.58
CA SER A 26 6.30 11.59 -4.20
C SER A 26 5.35 12.20 -3.17
N LEU A 27 5.08 11.49 -2.08
CA LEU A 27 4.21 11.96 -1.00
C LEU A 27 4.85 13.13 -0.25
N LYS A 28 6.14 13.05 0.07
CA LYS A 28 6.88 14.16 0.69
C LYS A 28 6.88 15.42 -0.17
N ASN A 29 6.90 15.29 -1.51
CA ASN A 29 6.81 16.45 -2.39
C ASN A 29 5.43 17.11 -2.39
N SER A 30 4.40 16.38 -1.93
CA SER A 30 3.00 16.85 -1.90
C SER A 30 2.58 17.33 -0.51
N TYR A 31 3.18 16.81 0.55
CA TYR A 31 2.79 17.05 1.94
C TYR A 31 4.01 17.28 2.84
N SER A 32 3.90 18.25 3.75
CA SER A 32 4.98 18.61 4.68
C SER A 32 5.13 17.65 5.87
N ASP A 33 4.07 16.93 6.22
CA ASP A 33 4.03 16.00 7.35
C ASP A 33 3.14 14.80 7.01
N ILE A 34 3.73 13.60 7.08
CA ILE A 34 3.09 12.34 6.67
C ILE A 34 3.38 11.24 7.69
N GLU A 35 2.34 10.45 7.98
CA GLU A 35 2.43 9.22 8.75
C GLU A 35 1.90 8.08 7.88
N ILE A 36 2.64 6.97 7.84
CA ILE A 36 2.32 5.84 6.98
C ILE A 36 1.89 4.64 7.81
N LYS A 37 0.77 4.02 7.45
CA LYS A 37 0.44 2.65 7.82
C LYS A 37 0.67 1.75 6.61
N LEU A 38 1.69 0.89 6.67
CA LEU A 38 2.07 -0.01 5.61
C LEU A 38 1.43 -1.38 5.81
N GLY A 39 0.52 -1.75 4.92
CA GLY A 39 -0.13 -3.05 4.88
C GLY A 39 0.70 -4.04 4.09
N SER A 40 1.24 -5.05 4.78
CA SER A 40 2.01 -6.14 4.17
C SER A 40 1.20 -7.43 4.10
N LEU A 41 1.45 -8.25 3.08
CA LEU A 41 0.93 -9.61 3.01
C LEU A 41 1.64 -10.53 4.02
N PHE A 42 2.89 -10.24 4.34
CA PHE A 42 3.71 -11.01 5.27
C PHE A 42 4.60 -10.05 6.08
N PRO A 43 4.07 -9.46 7.18
CA PRO A 43 4.75 -8.41 7.92
C PRO A 43 6.18 -8.72 8.35
N PHE A 44 6.47 -9.98 8.71
CA PHE A 44 7.82 -10.41 9.11
C PHE A 44 8.91 -9.99 8.11
N PHE A 45 8.66 -10.10 6.80
CA PHE A 45 9.64 -9.70 5.79
C PHE A 45 9.72 -8.17 5.64
N SER A 46 8.57 -7.50 5.67
CA SER A 46 8.52 -6.04 5.54
C SER A 46 9.15 -5.32 6.72
N GLU A 47 9.03 -5.86 7.94
CA GLU A 47 9.68 -5.31 9.14
C GLU A 47 11.21 -5.25 8.94
N ARG A 48 11.79 -6.32 8.42
CA ARG A 48 13.22 -6.36 8.08
C ARG A 48 13.56 -5.32 7.01
N THR A 49 12.80 -5.24 5.93
CA THR A 49 13.04 -4.26 4.85
C THR A 49 12.95 -2.82 5.34
N LEU A 50 11.95 -2.50 6.17
CA LEU A 50 11.81 -1.17 6.75
C LEU A 50 13.02 -0.80 7.62
N SER A 51 13.57 -1.77 8.37
CA SER A 51 14.79 -1.57 9.16
C SER A 51 16.03 -1.36 8.28
N GLU A 52 16.19 -2.19 7.24
CA GLU A 52 17.33 -2.10 6.31
C GLU A 52 17.29 -0.80 5.45
N ASP A 53 16.10 -0.29 5.11
CA ASP A 53 15.92 0.87 4.24
C ASP A 53 15.64 2.19 4.97
N ALA A 54 15.59 2.21 6.30
CA ALA A 54 15.23 3.40 7.07
C ALA A 54 16.09 4.63 6.72
N GLU A 55 17.41 4.43 6.60
CA GLU A 55 18.35 5.49 6.19
C GLU A 55 18.10 5.94 4.75
N LEU A 56 17.84 5.00 3.83
CA LEU A 56 17.56 5.27 2.43
C LEU A 56 16.27 6.09 2.25
N TYR A 57 15.21 5.74 2.97
CA TYR A 57 13.96 6.51 2.95
C TYR A 57 14.19 7.93 3.48
N THR A 58 14.97 8.08 4.53
CA THR A 58 15.33 9.39 5.08
C THR A 58 16.15 10.20 4.08
N GLU A 59 17.09 9.59 3.36
CA GLU A 59 17.88 10.25 2.32
C GLU A 59 17.01 10.72 1.15
N PHE A 60 16.15 9.85 0.62
CA PHE A 60 15.30 10.18 -0.53
C PHE A 60 14.21 11.21 -0.25
N THR A 61 13.70 11.23 0.99
CA THR A 61 12.63 12.14 1.37
C THR A 61 13.14 13.39 2.09
N GLY A 62 14.33 13.34 2.68
CA GLY A 62 14.88 14.40 3.52
C GLY A 62 14.19 14.52 4.88
N MET A 63 13.39 13.52 5.29
CA MET A 63 12.68 13.50 6.57
C MET A 63 12.57 12.07 7.11
N ASN A 64 12.50 11.93 8.43
CA ASN A 64 12.17 10.65 9.04
C ASN A 64 10.65 10.46 9.01
N ILE A 65 10.16 9.54 8.18
CA ILE A 65 8.73 9.26 8.01
C ILE A 65 8.34 8.14 9.00
N PRO A 66 7.39 8.38 9.93
CA PRO A 66 6.85 7.31 10.75
C PRO A 66 6.13 6.27 9.87
N ILE A 67 6.56 5.02 9.95
CA ILE A 67 5.93 3.88 9.24
C ILE A 67 5.52 2.83 10.27
N GLU A 68 4.21 2.63 10.42
CA GLU A 68 3.62 1.56 11.22
C GLU A 68 3.24 0.39 10.29
N LEU A 69 3.73 -0.81 10.58
CA LEU A 69 3.47 -2.00 9.78
C LEU A 69 2.26 -2.77 10.32
N PHE A 70 1.38 -3.25 9.42
CA PHE A 70 0.27 -4.14 9.79
C PHE A 70 0.05 -5.25 8.75
N ASN A 71 -0.73 -6.27 9.13
CA ASN A 71 -1.07 -7.38 8.25
C ASN A 71 -2.34 -7.06 7.43
N SER A 72 -2.14 -6.72 6.16
CA SER A 72 -3.24 -6.41 5.22
C SER A 72 -4.22 -7.57 5.00
N LYS A 73 -3.82 -8.82 5.27
CA LYS A 73 -4.70 -9.99 5.15
C LYS A 73 -5.66 -10.13 6.35
N LYS A 74 -5.39 -9.44 7.46
CA LYS A 74 -6.29 -9.45 8.62
C LYS A 74 -7.26 -8.28 8.51
N ILE A 75 -8.53 -8.63 8.33
CA ILE A 75 -9.59 -7.65 8.04
C ILE A 75 -9.73 -6.57 9.11
N ASN A 76 -9.54 -6.91 10.38
CA ASN A 76 -9.63 -5.95 11.49
C ASN A 76 -8.48 -4.93 11.43
N GLU A 77 -7.25 -5.39 11.23
CA GLU A 77 -6.08 -4.51 11.12
C GLU A 77 -6.20 -3.58 9.90
N LEU A 78 -6.66 -4.12 8.76
CA LEU A 78 -6.94 -3.32 7.56
C LEU A 78 -8.04 -2.29 7.81
N ASP A 79 -9.15 -2.67 8.43
CA ASP A 79 -10.26 -1.76 8.73
C ASP A 79 -9.83 -0.64 9.68
N ASP A 80 -9.01 -0.94 10.69
CA ASP A 80 -8.54 0.05 11.64
C ASP A 80 -7.51 1.00 11.01
N ALA A 81 -6.63 0.50 10.13
CA ALA A 81 -5.75 1.34 9.33
C ALA A 81 -6.55 2.30 8.43
N LEU A 82 -7.62 1.82 7.79
CA LEU A 82 -8.47 2.64 6.90
C LEU A 82 -9.31 3.68 7.64
N LYS A 83 -9.76 3.40 8.87
CA LYS A 83 -10.50 4.39 9.68
C LYS A 83 -9.60 5.57 10.06
N ASP A 84 -8.35 5.28 10.42
CA ASP A 84 -7.37 6.25 10.88
C ASP A 84 -6.57 6.92 9.74
N SER A 85 -6.87 6.64 8.48
CA SER A 85 -6.21 7.31 7.35
C SER A 85 -7.11 8.34 6.66
N ASP A 86 -6.48 9.29 5.99
CA ASP A 86 -7.10 10.25 5.09
C ASP A 86 -7.07 9.76 3.63
N LEU A 87 -6.04 8.98 3.30
CA LEU A 87 -5.73 8.48 1.95
C LEU A 87 -5.36 6.99 2.00
N LEU A 88 -5.98 6.20 1.11
CA LEU A 88 -5.57 4.84 0.77
C LEU A 88 -4.78 4.83 -0.54
N ILE A 89 -3.62 4.17 -0.54
CA ILE A 89 -2.82 3.92 -1.73
C ILE A 89 -2.67 2.41 -1.95
N MET A 90 -3.03 1.94 -3.14
CA MET A 90 -2.53 0.68 -3.67
C MET A 90 -1.14 0.95 -4.26
N GLY A 91 -0.10 0.64 -3.50
CA GLY A 91 1.29 0.88 -3.85
C GLY A 91 1.97 -0.40 -4.30
N GLY A 92 2.22 -0.53 -5.60
CA GLY A 92 2.96 -1.66 -6.16
C GLY A 92 2.17 -2.94 -6.39
N GLY A 93 2.85 -3.95 -6.92
CA GLY A 93 2.32 -5.29 -7.18
C GLY A 93 1.35 -5.42 -8.36
N PRO A 94 1.01 -6.67 -8.73
CA PRO A 94 0.20 -6.93 -9.90
C PRO A 94 -1.30 -6.95 -9.58
N LEU A 95 -2.04 -6.05 -10.22
CA LEU A 95 -3.49 -6.06 -10.30
C LEU A 95 -3.93 -7.07 -11.37
N MET A 96 -3.82 -8.36 -11.02
CA MET A 96 -4.00 -9.47 -11.95
C MET A 96 -4.90 -10.57 -11.38
N HIS A 97 -5.00 -11.68 -12.10
CA HIS A 97 -5.82 -12.84 -11.74
C HIS A 97 -5.24 -13.64 -10.55
N ILE A 98 -5.16 -13.03 -9.37
CA ILE A 98 -4.70 -13.63 -8.11
C ILE A 98 -5.62 -13.25 -6.96
N HIS A 99 -5.68 -14.12 -5.94
CA HIS A 99 -6.61 -13.98 -4.83
C HIS A 99 -6.47 -12.67 -4.03
N PRO A 100 -5.25 -12.12 -3.77
CA PRO A 100 -5.11 -10.84 -3.07
C PRO A 100 -5.81 -9.65 -3.75
N LEU A 101 -6.15 -9.73 -5.03
CA LEU A 101 -6.93 -8.69 -5.72
C LEU A 101 -8.26 -8.40 -5.01
N PHE A 102 -8.93 -9.42 -4.45
CA PHE A 102 -10.19 -9.22 -3.72
C PHE A 102 -10.02 -8.45 -2.41
N MET A 103 -8.85 -8.57 -1.76
CA MET A 103 -8.52 -7.75 -0.59
C MET A 103 -8.31 -6.28 -0.99
N VAL A 104 -7.67 -6.04 -2.14
CA VAL A 104 -7.54 -4.68 -2.69
C VAL A 104 -8.92 -4.09 -3.01
N GLU A 105 -9.78 -4.83 -3.71
CA GLU A 105 -11.17 -4.41 -3.97
C GLU A 105 -11.92 -4.09 -2.67
N TYR A 106 -11.78 -4.94 -1.65
CA TYR A 106 -12.38 -4.70 -0.34
C TYR A 106 -11.89 -3.38 0.27
N ALA A 107 -10.57 -3.16 0.29
CA ALA A 107 -9.97 -1.96 0.85
C ALA A 107 -10.47 -0.69 0.17
N PHE A 108 -10.55 -0.69 -1.17
CA PHE A 108 -11.04 0.45 -1.95
C PHE A 108 -12.52 0.74 -1.68
N LYS A 109 -13.37 -0.30 -1.65
CA LYS A 109 -14.78 -0.12 -1.30
C LYS A 109 -14.95 0.42 0.11
N LYS A 110 -14.17 -0.08 1.06
CA LYS A 110 -14.22 0.35 2.46
C LYS A 110 -13.75 1.80 2.61
N ALA A 111 -12.62 2.17 2.00
CA ALA A 111 -12.10 3.53 2.00
C ALA A 111 -13.10 4.52 1.40
N LYS A 112 -13.68 4.21 0.23
CA LYS A 112 -14.73 5.02 -0.41
C LYS A 112 -15.96 5.18 0.50
N LYS A 113 -16.40 4.11 1.16
CA LYS A 113 -17.52 4.16 2.13
C LYS A 113 -17.22 5.04 3.34
N LEU A 114 -15.96 5.09 3.78
CA LEU A 114 -15.47 5.94 4.86
C LEU A 114 -15.15 7.38 4.40
N GLY A 115 -15.39 7.72 3.13
CA GLY A 115 -15.12 9.04 2.57
C GLY A 115 -13.63 9.35 2.38
N LYS A 116 -12.76 8.33 2.36
CA LYS A 116 -11.32 8.50 2.20
C LYS A 116 -10.93 8.63 0.73
N GLN A 117 -9.86 9.38 0.46
CA GLN A 117 -9.29 9.43 -0.88
C GLN A 117 -8.62 8.08 -1.22
N THR A 118 -8.62 7.69 -2.50
CA THR A 118 -8.05 6.42 -2.96
C THR A 118 -7.17 6.61 -4.19
N VAL A 119 -5.99 6.01 -4.22
CA VAL A 119 -5.02 6.13 -5.32
C VAL A 119 -4.42 4.75 -5.66
N VAL A 120 -4.15 4.52 -6.95
CA VAL A 120 -3.36 3.38 -7.43
C VAL A 120 -2.04 3.91 -7.97
N MET A 121 -0.90 3.39 -7.50
CA MET A 121 0.42 3.88 -7.86
C MET A 121 1.42 2.73 -7.99
N GLY A 122 2.27 2.77 -9.03
CA GLY A 122 3.33 1.78 -9.24
C GLY A 122 2.83 0.34 -9.52
N CYS A 123 1.57 0.16 -9.93
CA CYS A 123 0.97 -1.15 -10.12
C CYS A 123 1.06 -1.64 -11.57
N GLY A 124 1.36 -2.93 -11.76
CA GLY A 124 1.17 -3.61 -13.05
C GLY A 124 -0.26 -4.10 -13.19
N VAL A 125 -0.86 -3.98 -14.37
CA VAL A 125 -2.25 -4.44 -14.62
C VAL A 125 -2.26 -5.66 -15.52
N GLY A 126 -2.91 -6.73 -15.07
CA GLY A 126 -3.11 -7.96 -15.82
C GLY A 126 -1.98 -8.99 -15.71
N PRO A 127 -2.14 -10.15 -16.39
CA PRO A 127 -3.30 -10.54 -17.19
C PRO A 127 -4.53 -10.92 -16.35
N LEU A 128 -5.72 -10.71 -16.92
CA LEU A 128 -7.01 -10.99 -16.29
C LEU A 128 -7.87 -11.91 -17.15
N PHE A 129 -7.81 -13.21 -16.88
CA PHE A 129 -8.50 -14.23 -17.67
C PHE A 129 -9.92 -14.55 -17.19
N LYS A 130 -10.20 -14.41 -15.89
CA LYS A 130 -11.51 -14.73 -15.31
C LYS A 130 -12.35 -13.47 -15.08
N LYS A 131 -13.63 -13.52 -15.46
CA LYS A 131 -14.62 -12.45 -15.28
C LYS A 131 -14.70 -11.93 -13.83
N ILE A 132 -14.56 -12.80 -12.84
CA ILE A 132 -14.61 -12.40 -11.42
C ILE A 132 -13.45 -11.46 -11.05
N HIS A 133 -12.24 -11.69 -11.57
CA HIS A 133 -11.09 -10.83 -11.31
C HIS A 133 -11.15 -9.55 -12.14
N GLN A 134 -11.68 -9.62 -13.38
CA GLN A 134 -11.97 -8.42 -14.18
C GLN A 134 -12.95 -7.50 -13.45
N LYS A 135 -14.05 -8.05 -12.93
CA LYS A 135 -15.03 -7.30 -12.13
C LYS A 135 -14.40 -6.71 -10.86
N SER A 136 -13.53 -7.47 -10.20
CA SER A 136 -12.80 -7.01 -9.02
C SER A 136 -11.92 -5.80 -9.34
N LEU A 137 -11.15 -5.87 -10.43
CA LEU A 137 -10.32 -4.76 -10.90
C LEU A 137 -11.14 -3.49 -11.17
N PHE A 138 -12.30 -3.60 -11.84
CA PHE A 138 -13.13 -2.43 -12.14
C PHE A 138 -13.72 -1.74 -10.89
N ASN A 139 -13.70 -2.39 -9.73
CA ASN A 139 -14.23 -1.83 -8.48
C ASN A 139 -13.15 -1.14 -7.61
N ILE A 140 -11.88 -1.30 -7.98
CA ILE A 140 -10.73 -0.58 -7.40
C ILE A 140 -10.75 0.82 -7.99
#